data_AF-A0A6A4WJV8-F1
#
_entry.id   AF-A0A6A4WJV8-F1
#
_cell.length_a   1.000
_cell.length_b   1.000
_cell.length_c   1.000
_cell.angle_alpha   90.00
_cell.angle_beta   90.00
_cell.angle_gamma   90.00
#
_symmetry.space_group_name_H-M   'P 1'
#
loop_
_entity.id
_entity.type
_entity.pdbx_description
1 polymer ?
#
loop_
_entity_poly.entity_id
_entity_poly.type
_entity_poly.pdbx_seq_one_letter_code
_entity_poly.pdbx_strand_id
1 'polypeptide(L)'
;MEVSDAARLYVSRRWGVEPLYSSFTHLVSRTPVPGLNSSRPLEFSHPIHVDNCRLFNNGTCWPGGGAFIHRHFSAILYLNSDFDGGEFVFADIVSRKPTVRVQPRCGRLVAFSAGPENPHGVLAVRRGTRRALAMWFTRTGRQREEERLLADIYLRDSSALEVRRMVSLLERNFERADKLV
;
A
#
# COMPACT_ATOMS: atom_id res chain seq x y z
N MET A 1 -6.32 -12.15 -5.79
CA MET A 1 -7.12 -10.94 -6.09
C MET A 1 -8.18 -10.65 -5.04
N GLU A 2 -8.80 -11.68 -4.44
CA GLU A 2 -9.92 -11.53 -3.49
C GLU A 2 -9.68 -10.51 -2.36
N VAL A 3 -8.53 -10.54 -1.68
CA VAL A 3 -8.27 -9.63 -0.55
C VAL A 3 -8.17 -8.16 -0.98
N SER A 4 -7.54 -7.87 -2.12
CA SER A 4 -7.47 -6.49 -2.63
C SER A 4 -8.81 -6.00 -3.16
N ASP A 5 -9.66 -6.89 -3.69
CA ASP A 5 -11.04 -6.55 -4.06
C ASP A 5 -11.92 -6.31 -2.82
N ALA A 6 -11.78 -7.11 -1.77
CA ALA A 6 -12.47 -6.88 -0.51
C ALA A 6 -12.11 -5.51 0.09
N ALA A 7 -10.82 -5.14 0.05
CA ALA A 7 -10.37 -3.81 0.45
C ALA A 7 -11.00 -2.71 -0.42
N ARG A 8 -10.99 -2.86 -1.76
CA ARG A 8 -11.64 -1.91 -2.68
C ARG A 8 -13.13 -1.73 -2.37
N LEU A 9 -13.87 -2.82 -2.16
CA LEU A 9 -15.28 -2.78 -1.83
C LEU A 9 -15.54 -2.15 -0.46
N TYR A 10 -14.65 -2.37 0.52
CA TYR A 10 -14.72 -1.68 1.80
C TYR A 10 -14.56 -0.16 1.63
N VAL A 11 -13.57 0.30 0.86
CA VAL A 11 -13.38 1.73 0.54
C VAL A 11 -14.59 2.30 -0.20
N SER A 12 -15.07 1.61 -1.24
CA SER A 12 -16.27 1.98 -2.00
C SER A 12 -17.45 2.28 -1.08
N ARG A 13 -17.79 1.32 -0.21
CA ARG A 13 -18.89 1.45 0.75
C ARG A 13 -18.66 2.53 1.80
N ARG A 14 -17.44 2.63 2.33
CA ARG A 14 -17.09 3.61 3.39
C ARG A 14 -17.22 5.06 2.91
N TRP A 15 -16.99 5.32 1.62
CA TRP A 15 -17.12 6.65 1.03
C TRP A 15 -18.37 6.83 0.14
N GLY A 16 -19.17 5.79 -0.08
CA GLY A 16 -20.36 5.85 -0.93
C GLY A 16 -20.02 6.18 -2.39
N VAL A 17 -18.93 5.61 -2.92
CA VAL A 17 -18.41 5.92 -4.25
C VAL A 17 -18.43 4.71 -5.16
N GLU A 18 -19.31 4.71 -6.16
CA GLU A 18 -19.33 3.70 -7.21
C GLU A 18 -19.48 4.34 -8.60
N PRO A 19 -18.75 3.84 -9.63
CA PRO A 19 -17.77 2.77 -9.56
C PRO A 19 -16.43 3.21 -8.92
N LEU A 20 -15.71 2.25 -8.35
CA LEU A 20 -14.35 2.40 -7.84
C LEU A 20 -13.47 1.28 -8.41
N TYR A 21 -12.36 1.61 -9.05
CA TYR A 21 -11.47 0.66 -9.72
C TYR A 21 -10.13 0.54 -9.01
N SER A 22 -9.53 -0.65 -9.05
CA SER A 22 -8.12 -0.84 -8.69
C SER A 22 -7.25 -0.14 -9.73
N SER A 23 -6.39 0.77 -9.28
CA SER A 23 -5.45 1.48 -10.14
C SER A 23 -4.07 0.84 -10.11
N PHE A 24 -3.61 0.42 -8.92
CA PHE A 24 -2.36 -0.30 -8.76
C PHE A 24 -2.38 -1.05 -7.43
N THR A 25 -1.76 -2.22 -7.37
CA THR A 25 -1.54 -2.98 -6.13
C THR A 25 -0.12 -3.52 -6.14
N HIS A 26 0.59 -3.42 -5.02
CA HIS A 26 1.85 -4.15 -4.88
C HIS A 26 2.11 -4.63 -3.44
N LEU A 27 2.92 -5.68 -3.34
CA LEU A 27 3.46 -6.19 -2.08
C LEU A 27 4.68 -5.36 -1.68
N VAL A 28 4.67 -4.84 -0.46
CA VAL A 28 5.75 -4.04 0.12
C VAL A 28 6.34 -4.78 1.30
N SER A 29 7.63 -5.10 1.21
CA SER A 29 8.43 -5.63 2.31
C SER A 29 9.43 -4.57 2.76
N ARG A 30 9.50 -4.32 4.07
CA ARG A 30 10.48 -3.40 4.68
C ARG A 30 11.21 -4.09 5.81
N THR A 31 12.54 -4.04 5.78
CA THR A 31 13.44 -4.57 6.81
C THR A 31 14.34 -3.46 7.35
N PRO A 32 14.86 -3.59 8.58
CA PRO A 32 15.91 -2.72 9.09
C PRO A 32 17.15 -2.78 8.21
N VAL A 33 17.82 -1.64 8.01
CA VAL A 33 19.12 -1.60 7.34
C VAL A 33 20.22 -1.87 8.38
N PRO A 34 21.04 -2.93 8.22
CA PRO A 34 22.12 -3.24 9.17
C PRO A 34 23.12 -2.08 9.28
N GLY A 35 23.55 -1.75 10.51
CA GLY A 35 24.55 -0.72 10.77
C GLY A 35 24.03 0.72 10.87
N LEU A 36 22.78 0.98 10.51
CA LEU A 36 22.11 2.23 10.84
C LEU A 36 21.56 2.16 12.28
N ASN A 37 22.37 2.60 13.25
CA ASN A 37 21.90 2.84 14.61
C ASN A 37 20.95 4.05 14.62
N SER A 38 19.66 3.79 14.76
CA SER A 38 18.61 4.82 14.86
C SER A 38 18.60 5.49 16.23
N SER A 39 19.65 6.25 16.55
CA SER A 39 19.64 7.18 17.69
C SER A 39 18.80 8.45 17.41
N ARG A 40 18.26 8.58 16.19
CA ARG A 40 17.38 9.68 15.79
C ARG A 40 15.91 9.34 16.10
N PRO A 41 15.19 10.20 16.87
CA PRO A 41 13.83 9.88 17.34
C PRO A 41 12.75 9.64 16.26
N LEU A 42 12.98 10.06 15.01
CA LEU A 42 12.00 10.01 13.92
C LEU A 42 12.68 9.72 12.58
N GLU A 43 13.15 8.49 12.41
CA GLU A 43 13.62 8.01 11.10
C GLU A 43 12.44 7.41 10.31
N PHE A 44 12.33 7.80 9.04
CA PHE A 44 11.28 7.33 8.13
C PHE A 44 11.86 6.29 7.18
N SER A 45 11.22 5.13 7.09
CA SER A 45 11.47 4.18 5.99
C SER A 45 10.77 4.63 4.70
N HIS A 46 9.68 5.39 4.82
CA HIS A 46 8.99 6.04 3.71
C HIS A 46 8.71 7.49 4.06
N PRO A 47 9.24 8.47 3.31
CA PRO A 47 9.08 9.87 3.64
C PRO A 47 7.62 10.32 3.61
N ILE A 48 7.33 11.45 4.29
CA ILE A 48 6.02 12.09 4.21
C ILE A 48 5.75 12.53 2.76
N HIS A 49 4.62 12.10 2.21
CA HIS A 49 4.19 12.39 0.85
C HIS A 49 2.65 12.40 0.75
N VAL A 50 2.15 12.76 -0.43
CA VAL A 50 0.74 12.68 -0.82
C VAL A 50 0.68 11.85 -2.10
N ASP A 51 -0.33 11.01 -2.25
CA ASP A 51 -0.36 10.00 -3.31
C ASP A 51 -0.76 10.54 -4.68
N ASN A 52 -1.51 11.65 -4.73
CA ASN A 52 -2.05 12.20 -5.97
C ASN A 52 -1.43 13.55 -6.39
N CYS A 53 -0.41 14.04 -5.69
CA CYS A 53 0.25 15.29 -6.03
C CYS A 53 1.69 15.35 -5.51
N ARG A 54 2.46 16.32 -6.01
CA ARG A 54 3.77 16.64 -5.45
C ARG A 54 3.62 17.63 -4.30
N LEU A 55 4.00 17.21 -3.10
CA LEU A 55 3.97 18.06 -1.90
C LEU A 55 5.23 18.93 -1.78
N PHE A 56 5.06 20.25 -1.76
CA PHE A 56 6.13 21.23 -1.55
C PHE A 56 6.30 21.60 -0.07
N ASN A 57 7.40 22.28 0.27
CA ASN A 57 7.74 22.62 1.66
C ASN A 57 6.78 23.63 2.30
N ASN A 58 6.10 24.44 1.50
CA ASN A 58 5.07 25.38 1.95
C ASN A 58 3.69 24.73 2.12
N GLY A 59 3.60 23.40 2.00
CA GLY A 59 2.33 22.65 2.05
C GLY A 59 1.54 22.66 0.74
N THR A 60 2.03 23.31 -0.32
CA THR A 60 1.34 23.28 -1.62
C THR A 60 1.42 21.88 -2.23
N CYS A 61 0.26 21.39 -2.68
CA CYS A 61 0.09 20.12 -3.36
C CYS A 61 -0.17 20.40 -4.85
N TRP A 62 0.84 20.15 -5.68
CA TRP A 62 0.76 20.47 -7.11
C TRP A 62 0.42 19.23 -7.94
N PRO A 63 -0.66 19.25 -8.75
CA PRO A 63 -1.15 18.10 -9.52
C PRO A 63 -0.40 17.90 -10.86
N GLY A 64 0.91 18.15 -10.92
CA GLY A 64 1.70 18.02 -12.16
C GLY A 64 2.99 17.21 -12.00
N GLY A 65 3.75 17.10 -13.10
CA GLY A 65 5.12 16.56 -13.09
C GLY A 65 5.22 15.07 -12.74
N GLY A 66 4.33 14.24 -13.29
CA GLY A 66 4.32 12.79 -13.05
C GLY A 66 3.58 12.37 -11.78
N ALA A 67 2.89 13.28 -11.10
CA ALA A 67 2.01 12.92 -9.99
C ALA A 67 0.86 12.01 -10.45
N PHE A 68 0.49 11.05 -9.61
CA PHE A 68 -0.60 10.11 -9.88
C PHE A 68 -1.98 10.74 -9.58
N ILE A 69 -2.31 11.85 -10.28
CA ILE A 69 -3.52 12.66 -10.04
C ILE A 69 -4.83 11.88 -10.16
N HIS A 70 -4.81 10.72 -10.82
CA HIS A 70 -5.96 9.85 -10.97
C HIS A 70 -6.27 9.02 -9.71
N ARG A 71 -5.38 8.98 -8.72
CA ARG A 71 -5.60 8.27 -7.47
C ARG A 71 -6.56 9.08 -6.60
N HIS A 72 -7.66 8.44 -6.23
CA HIS A 72 -8.69 9.04 -5.38
C HIS A 72 -8.59 8.53 -3.94
N PHE A 73 -8.22 7.25 -3.77
CA PHE A 73 -8.08 6.61 -2.47
C PHE A 73 -6.86 5.72 -2.46
N SER A 74 -6.33 5.52 -1.26
CA SER A 74 -5.22 4.64 -0.97
C SER A 74 -5.59 3.72 0.18
N ALA A 75 -5.03 2.53 0.19
CA ALA A 75 -5.18 1.61 1.32
C ALA A 75 -3.92 0.77 1.54
N ILE A 76 -3.62 0.52 2.81
CA ILE A 76 -2.55 -0.35 3.27
C ILE A 76 -3.16 -1.48 4.09
N LEU A 77 -2.94 -2.72 3.67
CA LEU A 77 -3.31 -3.92 4.43
C LEU A 77 -2.06 -4.59 5.00
N TYR A 78 -2.00 -4.74 6.31
CA TYR A 78 -0.88 -5.41 6.99
C TYR A 78 -1.03 -6.93 6.92
N LEU A 79 0.02 -7.61 6.47
CA LEU A 79 -0.01 -9.07 6.24
C LEU A 79 0.64 -9.87 7.37
N ASN A 80 1.36 -9.21 8.27
CA ASN A 80 2.04 -9.85 9.39
C ASN A 80 2.18 -8.90 10.60
N SER A 81 2.75 -9.41 11.70
CA SER A 81 2.90 -8.67 12.96
C SER A 81 4.18 -9.01 13.74
N ASP A 82 5.01 -9.89 13.21
CA ASP A 82 6.30 -10.35 13.74
C ASP A 82 7.44 -9.35 13.44
N PHE A 83 7.21 -8.06 13.72
CA PHE A 83 8.19 -7.00 13.54
C PHE A 83 7.98 -5.85 14.54
N ASP A 84 8.95 -4.95 14.62
CA ASP A 84 8.94 -3.81 15.53
C ASP A 84 9.21 -2.50 14.78
N GLY A 85 8.54 -1.42 15.19
CA GLY A 85 8.50 -0.15 14.45
C GLY A 85 7.61 -0.23 13.21
N GLY A 86 7.93 0.57 12.17
CA GLY A 86 7.20 0.54 10.91
C GLY A 86 5.78 1.12 10.97
N GLU A 87 5.51 1.98 11.96
CA GLU A 87 4.22 2.64 12.14
C GLU A 87 3.89 3.50 10.92
N PHE A 88 2.65 3.39 10.44
CA PHE A 88 2.12 4.30 9.45
C PHE A 88 1.70 5.59 10.14
N VAL A 89 2.04 6.74 9.56
CA VAL A 89 1.73 8.02 10.16
C VAL A 89 1.01 8.92 9.19
N PHE A 90 0.02 9.66 9.69
CA PHE A 90 -0.45 10.89 9.06
C PHE A 90 0.33 12.05 9.63
N ALA A 91 0.55 13.08 8.82
CA ALA A 91 1.36 14.23 9.16
C ALA A 91 0.68 15.54 8.79
N ASP A 92 1.08 16.60 9.48
CA ASP A 92 0.72 17.94 9.10
C ASP A 92 1.37 18.33 7.76
N ILE A 93 0.60 18.99 6.89
CA ILE A 93 0.98 19.25 5.49
C ILE A 93 2.16 20.21 5.37
N VAL A 94 2.30 21.16 6.30
CA VAL A 94 3.37 22.18 6.28
C VAL A 94 4.58 21.70 7.07
N SER A 95 4.40 21.38 8.36
CA SER A 95 5.50 21.01 9.26
C SER A 95 6.05 19.61 9.02
N ARG A 96 5.32 18.75 8.28
CA ARG A 96 5.63 17.34 8.04
C ARG A 96 5.84 16.51 9.30
N LYS A 97 5.33 16.99 10.44
CA LYS A 97 5.41 16.28 11.71
C LYS A 97 4.27 15.27 11.80
N PRO A 98 4.53 14.03 12.26
CA PRO A 98 3.48 13.07 12.54
C PRO A 98 2.44 13.64 13.51
N THR A 99 1.16 13.56 13.14
CA THR A 99 0.02 13.95 13.97
C THR A 99 -0.74 12.75 14.49
N VAL A 100 -0.79 11.67 13.70
CA VAL A 100 -1.44 10.40 14.04
C VAL A 100 -0.50 9.26 13.71
N ARG A 101 -0.41 8.29 14.62
CA ARG A 101 0.33 7.04 14.42
C ARG A 101 -0.63 5.87 14.41
N VAL A 102 -0.53 5.03 13.39
CA VAL A 102 -1.30 3.79 13.26
C VAL A 102 -0.36 2.62 13.48
N GLN A 103 -0.55 1.93 14.61
CA GLN A 103 0.21 0.71 14.90
C GLN A 103 -0.12 -0.37 13.85
N PRO A 104 0.88 -1.00 13.22
CA PRO A 104 0.65 -2.15 12.37
C PRO A 104 0.09 -3.33 13.15
N ARG A 105 -0.91 -4.02 12.60
CA ARG A 105 -1.43 -5.30 13.13
C ARG A 105 -1.83 -6.17 11.95
N CYS A 106 -1.50 -7.46 11.96
CA CYS A 106 -1.90 -8.39 10.90
C CYS A 106 -3.42 -8.29 10.65
N GLY A 107 -3.83 -8.21 9.38
CA GLY A 107 -5.23 -8.06 8.95
C GLY A 107 -5.80 -6.64 9.08
N ARG A 108 -5.09 -5.68 9.67
CA ARG A 108 -5.56 -4.28 9.75
C ARG A 108 -5.49 -3.62 8.38
N LEU A 109 -6.61 -3.05 7.95
CA LEU A 109 -6.70 -2.17 6.78
C LEU A 109 -6.70 -0.71 7.22
N VAL A 110 -5.83 0.10 6.62
CA VAL A 110 -5.83 1.57 6.75
C VAL A 110 -6.21 2.11 5.38
N ALA A 111 -7.35 2.78 5.26
CA ALA A 111 -7.81 3.39 4.02
C ALA A 111 -8.03 4.89 4.21
N PHE A 112 -7.68 5.69 3.21
CA PHE A 112 -7.73 7.15 3.25
C PHE A 112 -7.85 7.71 1.83
N SER A 113 -8.31 8.96 1.69
CA SER A 113 -8.30 9.66 0.40
C SER A 113 -6.88 10.07 0.02
N ALA A 114 -6.54 9.99 -1.26
CA ALA A 114 -5.16 10.14 -1.74
C ALA A 114 -4.66 11.61 -1.77
N GLY A 115 -5.51 12.55 -1.39
CA GLY A 115 -5.32 13.99 -1.54
C GLY A 115 -4.48 14.67 -0.46
N PRO A 116 -4.29 16.00 -0.58
CA PRO A 116 -3.49 16.81 0.34
C PRO A 116 -3.97 16.79 1.79
N GLU A 117 -5.21 16.39 2.04
CA GLU A 117 -5.77 16.20 3.36
C GLU A 117 -5.14 15.02 4.13
N ASN A 118 -4.41 14.12 3.45
CA ASN A 118 -3.75 12.97 4.07
C ASN A 118 -2.25 12.87 3.73
N PRO A 119 -1.40 13.84 4.12
CA PRO A 119 0.05 13.65 4.07
C PRO A 119 0.42 12.49 4.99
N HIS A 120 1.22 11.55 4.51
CA HIS A 120 1.50 10.33 5.25
C HIS A 120 2.86 9.73 4.93
N GLY A 121 3.34 8.86 5.81
CA GLY A 121 4.60 8.14 5.64
C GLY A 121 4.69 6.92 6.56
N VAL A 122 5.88 6.33 6.62
CA VAL A 122 6.12 5.12 7.41
C VAL A 122 7.42 5.29 8.20
N LEU A 123 7.35 5.08 9.50
CA LEU A 123 8.55 5.09 10.36
C LEU A 123 9.47 3.91 10.04
N ALA A 124 10.72 3.98 10.51
CA ALA A 124 11.69 2.91 10.34
C ALA A 124 11.22 1.61 11.00
N VAL A 125 11.46 0.48 10.32
CA VAL A 125 11.36 -0.84 10.94
C VAL A 125 12.63 -1.06 11.75
N ARG A 126 12.47 -1.43 13.03
CA ARG A 126 13.56 -1.61 13.99
C ARG A 126 13.99 -3.08 14.13
N ARG A 127 13.07 -4.02 13.92
CA ARG A 127 13.33 -5.48 13.96
C ARG A 127 12.34 -6.23 13.08
N GLY A 128 12.77 -7.33 12.47
CA GLY A 128 11.93 -8.21 11.65
C GLY A 128 11.60 -7.63 10.27
N THR A 129 10.61 -8.21 9.59
CA THR A 129 10.20 -7.79 8.24
C THR A 129 8.74 -7.36 8.26
N ARG A 130 8.46 -6.11 7.90
CA ARG A 130 7.09 -5.61 7.73
C ARG A 130 6.60 -5.95 6.32
N ARG A 131 5.57 -6.78 6.19
CA ARG A 131 4.88 -7.11 4.92
C ARG A 131 3.50 -6.46 4.86
N ALA A 132 3.23 -5.73 3.79
CA ALA A 132 1.93 -5.08 3.57
C ALA A 132 1.55 -5.06 2.08
N LEU A 133 0.26 -5.10 1.77
CA LEU A 133 -0.24 -4.73 0.46
C LEU A 133 -0.56 -3.23 0.45
N ALA A 134 0.10 -2.48 -0.43
CA ALA A 134 -0.31 -1.12 -0.74
C ALA A 134 -1.16 -1.12 -2.01
N MET A 135 -2.29 -0.42 -1.94
CA MET A 135 -3.34 -0.42 -2.93
C MET A 135 -3.76 1.01 -3.21
N TRP A 136 -4.00 1.33 -4.47
CA TRP A 136 -4.53 2.61 -4.90
C TRP A 136 -5.76 2.41 -5.76
N PHE A 137 -6.74 3.29 -5.57
CA PHE A 137 -8.03 3.21 -6.23
C PHE A 137 -8.35 4.49 -6.99
N THR A 138 -9.07 4.34 -8.09
CA THR A 138 -9.48 5.44 -8.96
C THR A 138 -10.95 5.37 -9.30
N ARG A 139 -11.59 6.52 -9.49
CA ARG A 139 -12.92 6.66 -10.07
C ARG A 139 -12.88 6.78 -11.60
N THR A 140 -11.68 6.89 -12.17
CA THR A 140 -11.48 7.04 -13.61
C THR A 140 -11.27 5.69 -14.25
N GLY A 141 -12.28 5.17 -14.96
CA GLY A 141 -12.23 3.82 -15.56
C GLY A 141 -11.04 3.58 -16.49
N ARG A 142 -10.54 4.61 -17.17
CA ARG A 142 -9.34 4.52 -18.04
C ARG A 142 -8.02 4.33 -17.28
N GLN A 143 -8.03 4.52 -15.96
CA GLN A 143 -6.86 4.40 -15.08
C GLN A 143 -6.93 3.13 -14.22
N ARG A 144 -7.82 2.20 -14.58
CA ARG A 144 -7.91 0.88 -13.95
C ARG A 144 -6.74 0.00 -14.39
N GLU A 145 -6.29 -0.87 -13.50
CA GLU A 145 -5.26 -1.88 -13.75
C GLU A 145 -5.77 -2.91 -14.79
N GLU A 146 -5.23 -2.88 -16.01
CA GLU A 146 -5.69 -3.75 -17.11
C GLU A 146 -5.22 -5.20 -16.94
N GLU A 147 -4.00 -5.39 -16.43
CA GLU A 147 -3.41 -6.70 -16.14
C GLU A 147 -4.27 -7.47 -15.13
N ARG A 148 -4.91 -6.76 -14.20
CA ARG A 148 -5.85 -7.35 -13.24
C ARG A 148 -7.08 -7.90 -13.94
N LEU A 149 -7.65 -7.18 -14.91
CA LEU A 149 -8.81 -7.65 -15.66
C LEU A 149 -8.47 -8.90 -16.47
N LEU A 150 -7.29 -8.89 -17.12
CA LEU A 150 -6.79 -10.07 -17.83
C LEU A 150 -6.62 -11.24 -16.87
N ALA A 151 -5.97 -11.03 -15.71
CA ALA A 151 -5.81 -12.06 -14.70
C ALA A 151 -7.17 -12.61 -14.21
N ASP A 152 -8.18 -11.75 -14.01
CA ASP A 152 -9.53 -12.17 -13.62
C ASP A 152 -10.20 -12.99 -14.72
N ILE A 153 -10.06 -12.62 -15.99
CA ILE A 153 -10.55 -13.40 -17.12
C ILE A 153 -9.86 -14.75 -17.15
N TYR A 154 -8.52 -14.79 -17.09
CA TYR A 154 -7.76 -16.04 -17.07
C TYR A 154 -8.13 -16.93 -15.89
N LEU A 155 -8.33 -16.39 -14.68
CA LEU A 155 -8.74 -17.19 -13.52
C LEU A 155 -10.15 -17.77 -13.63
N ARG A 156 -11.03 -17.10 -14.39
CA ARG A 156 -12.42 -17.55 -14.61
C ARG A 156 -12.54 -18.52 -15.78
N ASP A 157 -11.74 -18.31 -16.83
CA ASP A 157 -11.79 -19.04 -18.11
C ASP A 157 -10.87 -20.25 -18.12
N SER A 158 -9.70 -20.16 -17.48
CA SER A 158 -8.83 -21.32 -17.31
C SER A 158 -9.49 -22.27 -16.32
N SER A 159 -9.82 -23.48 -16.76
CA SER A 159 -10.23 -24.57 -15.88
C SER A 159 -9.33 -24.56 -14.64
N ALA A 160 -9.94 -24.43 -13.46
CA ALA A 160 -9.27 -23.98 -12.24
C ALA A 160 -8.02 -24.79 -11.83
N LEU A 161 -7.76 -25.93 -12.47
CA LEU A 161 -6.64 -26.82 -12.19
C LEU A 161 -5.27 -26.28 -12.62
N GLU A 162 -5.16 -25.66 -13.80
CA GLU A 162 -3.85 -25.30 -14.37
C GLU A 162 -3.28 -24.03 -13.72
N VAL A 163 -4.12 -23.03 -13.49
CA VAL A 163 -3.72 -21.84 -12.74
C VAL A 163 -3.51 -22.16 -11.26
N ARG A 164 -4.33 -23.03 -10.63
CA ARG A 164 -4.04 -23.50 -9.26
C ARG A 164 -2.71 -24.23 -9.16
N ARG A 165 -2.33 -25.02 -10.16
CA ARG A 165 -1.01 -25.68 -10.21
C ARG A 165 0.12 -24.67 -10.30
N MET A 166 -0.01 -23.64 -11.14
CA MET A 166 0.98 -22.57 -11.25
C MET A 166 1.09 -21.75 -9.96
N VAL A 167 -0.05 -21.32 -9.38
CA VAL A 167 -0.09 -20.58 -8.11
C VAL A 167 0.54 -21.40 -6.99
N SER A 168 0.19 -22.69 -6.87
CA SER A 168 0.79 -23.60 -5.89
C SER A 168 2.30 -23.80 -6.12
N LEU A 169 2.78 -23.78 -7.37
CA LEU A 169 4.21 -23.78 -7.66
C LEU A 169 4.90 -22.49 -7.18
N LEU A 170 4.27 -21.34 -7.43
CA LEU A 170 4.78 -20.04 -7.01
C LEU A 170 4.80 -19.90 -5.48
N GLU A 171 3.73 -20.32 -4.79
CA GLU A 171 3.65 -20.32 -3.32
C GLU A 171 4.75 -21.19 -2.69
N ARG A 172 4.96 -22.41 -3.21
CA ARG A 172 6.05 -23.29 -2.74
C ARG A 172 7.43 -22.71 -2.99
N ASN A 173 7.62 -22.02 -4.12
CA ASN A 173 8.88 -21.35 -4.43
C ASN A 173 9.12 -20.14 -3.52
N PHE A 174 8.05 -19.41 -3.16
CA PHE A 174 8.11 -18.29 -2.23
C PHE A 174 8.43 -18.77 -0.80
N GLU A 175 7.78 -19.83 -0.32
CA GLU A 175 8.08 -20.46 0.98
C GLU A 175 9.52 -21.01 1.05
N ARG A 176 10.06 -21.52 -0.06
CA ARG A 176 11.45 -21.95 -0.15
C ARG A 176 12.42 -20.77 -0.12
N ALA A 177 12.09 -19.66 -0.79
CA ALA A 177 12.90 -18.45 -0.77
C ALA A 177 12.97 -17.84 0.64
N ASP A 178 11.86 -17.87 1.40
CA ASP A 178 11.81 -17.40 2.80
C ASP A 178 12.59 -18.32 3.79
N LYS A 179 12.94 -19.57 3.40
CA LYS A 179 13.75 -20.50 4.21
C LYS A 179 15.25 -20.48 3.91
N LEU A 180 15.66 -19.71 2.89
CA LEU A 180 17.06 -19.60 2.43
C LEU A 180 17.73 -18.29 2.87
N VAL A 181 17.09 -17.53 3.77
CA VAL A 181 17.61 -16.29 4.39
C VAL A 181 17.75 -16.48 5.88
#